data_AF-A0A7C4DEC0-F1
#
_entry.id   AF-A0A7C4DEC0-F1
#
_cell.length_a   1.000
_cell.length_b   1.000
_cell.length_c   1.000
_cell.angle_alpha   90.00
_cell.angle_beta   90.00
_cell.angle_gamma   90.00
#
_symmetry.space_group_name_H-M   'P 1'
#
loop_
_entity.id
_entity.type
_entity.pdbx_description
1 polymer ?
#
loop_
_entity_poly.entity_id
_entity_poly.type
_entity_poly.pdbx_seq_one_letter_code
_entity_poly.pdbx_strand_id
1 'polypeptide(L)'
;MPINELVTSPVIIFMLSLIVAWILYTIGGSVAVKSKRSLNKSKPYACGQDVPAERTPVVIWLFKFATAFLVIDIVAYLLILSMGSPLASPVRELILAYGIVTLIALITIIRR
;
A
#
# COMPACT_ATOMS: atom_id res chain seq x y z
N MET A 1 14.13 -10.45 27.71
CA MET A 1 13.39 -11.06 26.58
C MET A 1 14.33 -12.03 25.90
N PRO A 2 13.92 -13.28 25.64
CA PRO A 2 14.79 -14.27 25.01
C PRO A 2 15.07 -13.87 23.55
N ILE A 3 16.26 -14.24 23.03
CA ILE A 3 16.77 -13.77 21.73
C ILE A 3 15.85 -14.20 20.58
N ASN A 4 15.23 -15.37 20.69
CA ASN A 4 14.27 -15.90 19.71
C ASN A 4 13.06 -14.97 19.52
N GLU A 5 12.50 -14.41 20.58
CA GLU A 5 11.35 -13.50 20.49
C GLU A 5 11.72 -12.11 19.96
N LEU A 6 12.96 -11.69 20.19
CA LEU A 6 13.46 -10.45 19.60
C LEU A 6 13.62 -10.57 18.08
N VAL A 7 14.14 -11.70 17.60
CA VAL A 7 14.38 -11.94 16.17
C VAL A 7 13.09 -12.21 15.40
N THR A 8 12.04 -12.72 16.04
CA THR A 8 10.71 -12.92 15.42
C THR A 8 9.79 -11.71 15.49
N SER A 9 10.20 -10.62 16.15
CA SER A 9 9.41 -9.40 16.22
C SER A 9 9.17 -8.80 14.82
N PRO A 10 7.91 -8.48 14.45
CA PRO A 10 7.58 -7.91 13.14
C PRO A 10 8.38 -6.65 12.81
N VAL A 11 8.65 -5.81 13.82
CA VAL A 11 9.43 -4.57 13.65
C VAL A 11 10.87 -4.89 13.27
N ILE A 12 11.48 -5.88 13.92
CA ILE A 12 12.87 -6.27 13.66
C ILE A 12 13.00 -6.89 12.27
N ILE A 13 12.06 -7.76 11.88
CA ILE A 13 12.03 -8.35 10.54
C ILE A 13 11.85 -7.26 9.47
N PHE A 14 10.94 -6.31 9.69
CA PHE A 14 10.75 -5.18 8.78
C PHE A 14 12.04 -4.36 8.61
N MET A 15 12.69 -3.98 9.71
CA MET A 15 13.95 -3.25 9.65
C MET A 15 15.05 -4.04 8.94
N LEU A 16 15.15 -5.35 9.22
CA LEU A 16 16.09 -6.23 8.52
C LEU A 16 15.81 -6.27 7.01
N SER A 17 14.53 -6.35 6.61
CA SER A 17 14.16 -6.35 5.19
C SER A 17 14.57 -5.07 4.47
N LEU A 18 14.44 -3.91 5.12
CA LEU A 18 14.89 -2.62 4.59
C LEU A 18 16.41 -2.55 4.47
N ILE A 19 17.14 -3.06 5.46
CA ILE A 19 18.61 -3.14 5.43
C ILE A 19 19.06 -4.01 4.26
N VAL A 20 18.45 -5.19 4.08
CA VAL A 20 18.75 -6.08 2.96
C VAL A 20 18.46 -5.39 1.62
N ALA A 21 17.30 -4.76 1.47
CA ALA A 21 16.95 -4.02 0.26
C ALA A 21 17.96 -2.89 -0.04
N TRP A 22 18.40 -2.17 0.99
CA TRP A 22 19.41 -1.12 0.86
C TRP A 22 20.79 -1.66 0.45
N ILE A 23 21.23 -2.77 1.04
CA ILE A 23 22.47 -3.45 0.67
C ILE A 23 22.40 -3.90 -0.80
N LEU A 24 21.30 -4.51 -1.23
CA LEU A 24 21.12 -4.94 -2.61
C LEU A 24 21.13 -3.75 -3.57
N TYR A 25 20.47 -2.65 -3.23
CA TYR A 25 20.45 -1.44 -4.04
C TYR A 25 21.84 -0.81 -4.18
N THR A 26 22.61 -0.73 -3.09
CA THR A 26 23.96 -0.16 -3.09
C THR A 26 24.96 -1.03 -3.84
N ILE A 27 24.93 -2.35 -3.63
CA ILE A 27 25.75 -3.30 -4.39
C ILE A 27 25.38 -3.25 -5.87
N GLY A 28 24.09 -3.31 -6.20
CA GLY A 28 23.60 -3.24 -7.58
C GLY A 28 24.05 -1.97 -8.30
N GLY A 29 23.97 -0.82 -7.62
CA GLY A 29 24.47 0.45 -8.17
C GLY A 29 26.01 0.52 -8.31
N SER A 30 26.75 -0.21 -7.49
CA SER A 30 28.22 -0.28 -7.54
C SER A 30 28.73 -1.20 -8.66
N VAL A 31 28.09 -2.37 -8.83
CA VAL A 31 28.48 -3.38 -9.83
C VAL A 31 27.97 -3.02 -11.24
N ALA A 32 26.88 -2.26 -11.35
CA ALA A 32 26.30 -1.90 -12.63
C ALA A 32 27.28 -1.10 -13.52
N VAL A 33 27.29 -1.43 -14.82
CA VAL A 33 28.04 -0.67 -15.81
C VAL A 33 27.48 0.75 -15.88
N LYS A 34 28.31 1.73 -15.50
CA LYS A 34 27.94 3.14 -15.56
C LYS A 34 27.73 3.56 -17.02
N SER A 35 26.48 3.75 -17.39
CA SER A 35 26.10 4.20 -18.73
C SER A 35 26.61 5.62 -18.98
N LYS A 36 27.27 5.87 -20.12
CA LYS A 36 27.59 7.25 -20.55
C LYS A 36 26.30 8.06 -20.60
N ARG A 37 26.24 9.16 -19.85
CA ARG A 37 25.11 10.09 -19.81
C ARG A 37 24.91 10.66 -21.22
N SER A 38 23.80 10.35 -21.85
CA SER A 38 23.37 10.97 -23.10
C SER A 38 21.94 11.44 -22.95
N LEU A 39 21.61 12.58 -23.54
CA LEU A 39 20.25 13.15 -23.51
C LEU A 39 19.20 12.14 -23.97
N ASN A 40 19.51 11.35 -25.00
CA ASN A 40 18.60 10.34 -25.54
C ASN A 40 18.30 9.18 -24.57
N LYS A 41 19.20 8.86 -23.63
CA LYS A 41 18.96 7.81 -22.60
C LYS A 41 18.06 8.30 -21.46
N SER A 42 18.00 9.61 -21.24
CA SER A 42 17.11 10.23 -20.24
C SER A 42 15.76 10.63 -20.80
N LYS A 43 15.54 10.49 -22.12
CA LYS A 43 14.24 10.75 -22.75
C LYS A 43 13.23 9.65 -22.38
N PRO A 44 11.94 9.99 -22.26
CA PRO A 44 10.89 9.01 -22.00
C PRO A 44 10.84 7.96 -23.12
N TYR A 45 10.49 6.73 -22.76
CA TYR A 45 10.29 5.68 -23.75
C TYR A 45 8.98 5.90 -24.49
N ALA A 46 9.06 6.10 -25.81
CA ALA A 46 7.90 6.21 -26.70
C ALA A 46 8.18 5.53 -28.04
N CYS A 47 8.59 4.26 -28.00
CA CYS A 47 8.90 3.47 -29.21
C CYS A 47 9.92 4.16 -30.16
N GLY A 48 10.84 4.94 -29.61
CA GLY A 48 11.85 5.71 -30.37
C GLY A 48 11.38 7.07 -30.89
N GLN A 49 10.12 7.47 -30.63
CA GLN A 49 9.59 8.78 -30.96
C GLN A 49 10.06 9.82 -29.93
N ASP A 50 10.33 11.04 -30.41
CA ASP A 50 10.69 12.17 -29.55
C ASP A 50 9.41 12.86 -29.04
N VAL A 51 8.80 12.26 -28.02
CA VAL A 51 7.63 12.83 -27.35
C VAL A 51 8.04 13.60 -26.10
N PRO A 52 7.40 14.74 -25.82
CA PRO A 52 7.63 15.44 -24.56
C PRO A 52 7.21 14.55 -23.38
N ALA A 53 7.94 14.65 -22.26
CA ALA A 53 7.54 14.00 -21.02
C ALA A 53 6.28 14.68 -20.48
N GLU A 54 5.12 14.06 -20.71
CA GLU A 54 3.84 14.58 -20.27
C GLU A 54 3.25 13.71 -19.16
N ARG A 55 2.65 14.36 -18.16
CA ARG A 55 1.83 13.66 -17.15
C ARG A 55 0.43 13.56 -17.69
N THR A 56 0.13 12.45 -18.36
CA THR A 56 -1.24 12.17 -18.80
C THR A 56 -2.14 11.97 -17.57
N PRO A 57 -3.32 12.61 -17.52
CA PRO A 57 -4.27 12.35 -16.44
C PRO A 57 -4.66 10.88 -16.47
N VAL A 58 -4.33 10.16 -15.39
CA VAL A 58 -4.69 8.76 -15.26
C VAL A 58 -6.20 8.67 -15.03
N VAL A 59 -6.84 7.69 -15.65
CA VAL A 59 -8.31 7.52 -15.65
C VAL A 59 -8.92 7.57 -14.25
N ILE A 60 -10.06 8.25 -14.12
CA ILE A 60 -10.85 8.41 -12.88
C ILE A 60 -11.24 7.06 -12.24
N TRP A 61 -11.24 5.98 -13.02
CA TRP A 61 -11.48 4.61 -12.54
C TRP A 61 -10.55 4.19 -11.39
N LEU A 62 -9.27 4.58 -11.43
CA LEU A 62 -8.35 4.28 -10.33
C LEU A 62 -8.75 4.99 -9.03
N PHE A 63 -9.28 6.21 -9.14
CA PHE A 63 -9.78 6.95 -7.99
C PHE A 63 -11.02 6.25 -7.40
N LYS A 64 -11.99 5.86 -8.22
CA LYS A 64 -13.18 5.11 -7.75
C LYS A 64 -12.76 3.80 -7.07
N PHE A 65 -11.79 3.09 -7.64
CA PHE A 65 -11.25 1.87 -7.05
C PHE A 65 -10.55 2.13 -5.71
N ALA A 66 -9.67 3.12 -5.64
CA ALA A 66 -8.96 3.47 -4.41
C ALA A 66 -9.93 3.88 -3.28
N THR A 67 -10.98 4.64 -3.59
CA THR A 67 -12.03 4.98 -2.63
C THR A 67 -12.79 3.74 -2.15
N ALA A 68 -13.20 2.86 -3.06
CA ALA A 68 -13.89 1.62 -2.68
C ALA A 68 -13.00 0.71 -1.82
N PHE A 69 -11.72 0.58 -2.18
CA PHE A 69 -10.73 -0.17 -1.41
C PHE A 69 -10.58 0.39 0.01
N LEU A 70 -10.46 1.71 0.16
CA LEU A 70 -10.34 2.36 1.47
C LEU A 70 -11.54 2.05 2.38
N VAL A 71 -12.76 2.11 1.85
CA VAL A 71 -13.96 1.80 2.65
C VAL A 71 -13.97 0.34 3.08
N ILE A 72 -13.61 -0.59 2.19
CA ILE A 72 -13.50 -2.02 2.51
C ILE A 72 -12.42 -2.25 3.58
N ASP A 73 -11.28 -1.57 3.49
CA ASP A 73 -10.17 -1.68 4.44
C ASP A 73 -10.59 -1.21 5.86
N ILE A 74 -11.32 -0.09 5.95
CA ILE A 74 -11.91 0.37 7.23
C ILE A 74 -12.87 -0.67 7.80
N VAL A 75 -13.76 -1.24 6.98
CA VAL A 75 -14.69 -2.29 7.43
C VAL A 75 -13.92 -3.51 7.95
N ALA A 76 -12.89 -3.95 7.22
CA ALA A 76 -12.05 -5.07 7.64
C ALA A 76 -11.33 -4.78 8.97
N TYR A 77 -10.80 -3.58 9.14
CA TYR A 77 -10.18 -3.14 10.38
C TYR A 77 -11.15 -3.16 11.57
N LEU A 78 -12.37 -2.66 11.37
CA LEU A 78 -13.43 -2.70 12.39
C LEU A 78 -13.81 -4.14 12.76
N LEU A 79 -13.93 -5.03 11.78
CA LEU A 79 -14.20 -6.46 12.05
C LEU A 79 -13.09 -7.10 12.87
N ILE A 80 -11.83 -6.84 12.56
CA ILE A 80 -10.67 -7.35 13.31
C ILE A 80 -10.71 -6.84 14.77
N LEU A 81 -10.98 -5.54 14.98
CA LEU A 81 -11.12 -5.00 16.33
C LEU A 81 -12.27 -5.65 17.11
N SER A 82 -13.37 -5.97 16.43
CA SER A 82 -14.49 -6.68 17.05
C SER A 82 -14.10 -8.09 17.51
N MET A 83 -13.19 -8.79 16.83
CA MET A 83 -12.81 -10.17 17.18
C MET A 83 -12.06 -10.28 18.51
N GLY A 84 -11.35 -9.24 18.92
CA GLY A 84 -10.61 -9.19 20.20
C GLY A 84 -11.47 -8.75 21.40
N SER A 85 -12.76 -8.48 21.21
CA SER A 85 -13.64 -7.88 22.22
C SER A 85 -14.68 -8.88 22.77
N PRO A 86 -15.02 -8.81 24.09
CA PRO A 86 -16.08 -9.63 24.67
C PRO A 86 -17.42 -9.45 23.93
N LEU A 87 -18.20 -10.53 23.82
CA LEU A 87 -19.45 -10.56 23.05
C LEU A 87 -20.47 -9.49 23.49
N ALA A 88 -20.55 -9.20 24.79
CA ALA A 88 -21.49 -8.25 25.37
C ALA A 88 -20.86 -6.88 25.71
N SER A 89 -19.75 -6.51 25.06
CA SER A 89 -19.13 -5.21 25.29
C SER A 89 -19.79 -4.12 24.44
N PRO A 90 -20.13 -2.95 25.02
CA PRO A 90 -20.74 -1.84 24.27
C PRO A 90 -19.82 -1.31 23.15
N VAL A 91 -18.51 -1.49 23.32
CA VAL A 91 -17.50 -1.17 22.31
C VAL A 91 -17.66 -2.03 21.06
N ARG A 92 -17.92 -3.33 21.21
CA ARG A 92 -18.12 -4.26 20.10
C ARG A 92 -19.37 -3.91 19.29
N GLU A 93 -20.47 -3.60 19.98
CA GLU A 93 -21.72 -3.20 19.33
C GLU A 93 -21.53 -1.92 18.51
N LEU A 94 -20.82 -0.93 19.07
CA LEU A 94 -20.49 0.32 18.37
C LEU A 94 -19.64 0.06 17.12
N ILE A 95 -18.62 -0.80 17.22
CA ILE A 95 -17.75 -1.19 16.09
C ILE A 95 -18.56 -1.85 14.97
N LEU A 96 -19.44 -2.79 15.31
CA LEU A 96 -20.29 -3.48 14.33
C LEU A 96 -21.32 -2.53 13.68
N ALA A 97 -21.93 -1.64 14.46
CA ALA A 97 -22.83 -0.62 13.96
C ALA A 97 -22.13 0.29 12.95
N TYR A 98 -20.92 0.76 13.26
CA TYR A 98 -20.13 1.58 12.35
C TYR A 98 -19.74 0.81 11.08
N GLY A 99 -19.38 -0.48 11.22
CA GLY A 99 -19.13 -1.40 10.11
C GLY A 99 -20.33 -1.51 9.15
N ILE A 100 -21.54 -1.66 9.69
CA ILE A 100 -22.79 -1.70 8.90
C ILE A 100 -23.01 -0.38 8.16
N VAL A 101 -22.84 0.77 8.82
CA VAL A 101 -22.99 2.09 8.19
C VAL A 101 -21.99 2.26 7.04
N THR A 102 -20.73 1.88 7.23
CA THR A 102 -19.72 1.94 6.16
C THR A 102 -20.04 1.01 4.99
N LEU A 103 -20.63 -0.16 5.25
CA LEU A 103 -21.04 -1.10 4.21
C LEU A 103 -22.24 -0.57 3.40
N ILE A 104 -23.21 0.08 4.07
CA ILE A 104 -24.33 0.77 3.40
C ILE A 104 -23.81 1.92 2.53
N ALA A 105 -22.85 2.72 3.04
CA ALA A 105 -22.23 3.79 2.26
C ALA A 105 -21.52 3.24 1.01
N LEU A 106 -20.78 2.15 1.14
CA LEU A 106 -20.13 1.47 0.01
C LEU A 106 -21.15 1.00 -1.05
N ILE A 107 -22.20 0.30 -0.62
CA ILE A 107 -23.27 -0.16 -1.53
C ILE A 107 -23.90 1.02 -2.27
N THR A 108 -24.10 2.15 -1.58
CA THR A 108 -24.68 3.36 -2.16
C THR A 108 -23.76 3.98 -3.22
N ILE A 109 -22.44 3.99 -2.95
CA ILE A 109 -21.44 4.50 -3.90
C ILE A 109 -21.32 3.59 -5.13
N ILE A 110 -21.34 2.27 -4.95
CA ILE A 110 -21.24 1.31 -6.07
C ILE A 110 -22.49 1.33 -6.95
N ARG A 111 -23.67 1.59 -6.36
CA ARG A 111 -24.95 1.68 -7.08
C ARG A 111 -25.16 2.99 -7.84
N ARG A 112 -24.26 3.97 -7.73
CA ARG A 112 -24.28 5.23 -8.48
C ARG A 112 -23.24 5.25 -9.60
#